data_AF-A0A0E0DXK6-F1
#
_entry.id   AF-A0A0E0DXK6-F1
#
_cell.length_a   1.000
_cell.length_b   1.000
_cell.length_c   1.000
_cell.angle_alpha   90.00
_cell.angle_beta   90.00
_cell.angle_gamma   90.00
#
_symmetry.space_group_name_H-M   'P 1'
#
loop_
_entity.id
_entity.type
_entity.pdbx_description
1 polymer ?
#
loop_
_entity_poly.entity_id
_entity_poly.type
_entity_poly.pdbx_seq_one_letter_code
_entity_poly.pdbx_strand_id
1 'polypeptide(L)'
;MPNLRRLKVGFNAHKGQKYGNMLAGIQHLLNLKEIARKIGAATDADESDKRAAEYAFHCAISKHPCCRNFDVRRVDQVDEDYSPSEIQEWDQDKDSSSEQQWTPKKQPEELENESKDSGEY
;
A
#
# COMPACT_ATOMS: atom_id res chain seq x y z
N MET A 1 1.56 -13.23 5.72
CA MET A 1 2.60 -13.62 6.70
C MET A 1 2.01 -14.56 7.75
N PRO A 2 2.05 -15.89 7.53
CA PRO A 2 1.31 -16.83 8.38
C PRO A 2 1.90 -17.00 9.78
N ASN A 3 3.18 -16.71 10.02
CA ASN A 3 3.80 -16.95 11.33
C ASN A 3 3.95 -15.69 12.20
N LEU A 4 3.45 -14.54 11.74
CA LEU A 4 3.56 -13.29 12.48
C LEU A 4 2.60 -13.29 13.67
N ARG A 5 3.17 -13.33 14.88
CA ARG A 5 2.40 -13.39 16.14
C ARG A 5 2.34 -12.05 16.88
N ARG A 6 3.28 -11.15 16.61
CA ARG A 6 3.38 -9.85 17.29
C ARG A 6 3.67 -8.79 16.24
N LEU A 7 2.94 -7.68 16.30
CA LEU A 7 3.12 -6.56 15.40
C LEU A 7 3.31 -5.29 16.22
N LYS A 8 4.37 -4.54 15.92
CA LYS A 8 4.58 -3.18 16.41
C LYS A 8 4.38 -2.22 15.24
N VAL A 9 3.49 -1.26 15.40
CA VAL A 9 3.24 -0.22 14.38
C VAL A 9 3.43 1.14 15.03
N GLY A 10 4.28 1.99 14.44
CA GLY A 10 4.47 3.37 14.85
C GLY A 10 4.32 4.27 13.64
N PHE A 11 3.48 5.31 13.74
CA PHE A 11 3.35 6.31 12.68
C PHE A 11 2.81 7.64 13.23
N ASN A 12 3.01 8.70 12.48
CA ASN A 12 2.48 10.04 12.73
C ASN A 12 1.18 10.22 11.97
N ALA A 13 0.22 10.86 12.63
CA ALA A 13 -0.94 11.37 11.93
C ALA A 13 -0.55 12.61 11.11
N HIS A 14 -0.92 12.64 9.84
CA HIS A 14 -0.79 13.80 8.97
C HIS A 14 -2.16 14.43 8.69
N LYS A 15 -2.15 15.73 8.43
CA LYS A 15 -3.35 16.51 8.17
C LYS A 15 -4.14 15.95 6.97
N GLY A 16 -5.39 15.57 7.21
CA GLY A 16 -6.30 15.11 6.16
C GLY A 16 -5.96 13.76 5.53
N GLN A 17 -4.97 13.03 6.08
CA GLN A 17 -4.57 11.72 5.56
C GLN A 17 -5.62 10.65 5.89
N LYS A 18 -5.81 9.69 4.98
CA LYS A 18 -6.68 8.53 5.17
C LYS A 18 -5.87 7.28 5.51
N TYR A 19 -6.06 6.75 6.71
CA TYR A 19 -5.30 5.60 7.22
C TYR A 19 -5.91 4.23 6.88
N GLY A 20 -7.10 4.20 6.27
CA GLY A 20 -7.82 2.96 5.99
C GLY A 20 -7.03 1.97 5.13
N ASN A 21 -6.43 2.46 4.03
CA ASN A 21 -5.67 1.60 3.11
C ASN A 21 -4.36 1.10 3.73
N MET A 22 -3.65 1.97 4.46
CA MET A 22 -2.40 1.62 5.15
C MET A 22 -2.61 0.49 6.16
N LEU A 23 -3.76 0.49 6.85
CA LEU A 23 -4.03 -0.43 7.95
C LEU A 23 -4.87 -1.66 7.53
N ALA A 24 -5.47 -1.65 6.34
CA ALA A 24 -6.30 -2.74 5.82
C ALA A 24 -5.56 -4.08 5.81
N GLY A 25 -4.24 -4.09 5.63
CA GLY A 25 -3.43 -5.31 5.62
C GLY A 25 -3.44 -6.09 6.94
N ILE A 26 -3.67 -5.42 8.08
CA ILE A 26 -3.62 -6.04 9.41
C ILE A 26 -4.70 -7.13 9.55
N GLN A 27 -5.85 -6.95 8.90
CA GLN A 27 -6.97 -7.91 8.98
C GLN A 27 -6.61 -9.30 8.43
N HIS A 28 -5.56 -9.41 7.61
CA HIS A 28 -5.11 -10.66 6.99
C HIS A 28 -4.05 -11.41 7.81
N LEU A 29 -3.64 -10.87 8.96
CA LEU A 29 -2.62 -11.45 9.83
C LEU A 29 -3.25 -12.43 10.84
N LEU A 30 -3.85 -13.52 10.35
CA LEU A 30 -4.71 -14.42 11.14
C LEU A 30 -4.08 -15.02 12.41
N ASN A 31 -2.75 -15.18 12.44
CA ASN A 31 -2.01 -15.74 13.58
C ASN A 31 -1.45 -14.68 14.55
N LEU A 32 -1.81 -13.42 14.34
CA LEU A 32 -1.41 -12.29 15.18
C LEU A 32 -2.10 -12.40 16.55
N LYS A 33 -1.30 -12.33 17.61
CA LYS A 33 -1.75 -12.47 19.01
C LYS A 33 -1.67 -11.16 19.78
N GLU A 34 -0.74 -10.31 19.41
CA GLU A 34 -0.45 -9.05 20.10
C GLU A 34 -0.15 -7.95 19.09
N ILE A 35 -0.73 -6.78 19.33
CA ILE A 35 -0.44 -5.56 18.59
C ILE A 35 -0.05 -4.46 19.58
N ALA A 36 1.11 -3.85 19.37
CA ALA A 36 1.49 -2.63 20.08
C ALA A 36 1.55 -1.49 19.07
N ARG A 37 0.80 -0.41 19.32
CA ARG A 37 0.83 0.77 18.44
C ARG A 37 1.35 2.02 19.14
N LYS A 38 2.04 2.86 18.36
CA LYS A 38 2.38 4.24 18.71
C LYS A 38 1.81 5.17 17.65
N ILE A 39 0.98 6.14 18.07
CA ILE A 39 0.43 7.15 17.17
C ILE A 39 0.94 8.52 17.63
N GLY A 40 1.75 9.13 16.78
CA GLY A 40 2.22 10.51 16.90
C GLY A 40 1.35 11.47 16.10
N ALA A 41 1.70 12.75 16.12
CA ALA A 41 1.18 13.77 15.23
C ALA A 41 2.35 14.43 14.49
N ALA A 42 2.21 14.60 13.18
CA ALA A 42 3.12 15.42 12.39
C ALA A 42 2.94 16.90 12.74
N THR A 43 3.92 17.74 12.39
CA THR A 43 3.92 19.17 12.72
C THR A 43 2.71 19.93 12.15
N ASP A 44 2.15 19.44 11.05
CA ASP A 44 0.99 20.03 10.36
C ASP A 44 -0.36 19.45 10.80
N ALA A 45 -0.36 18.42 11.66
CA ALA A 45 -1.55 17.68 12.07
C ALA A 45 -2.05 18.10 13.47
N ASP A 46 -3.35 18.01 13.66
CA ASP A 46 -3.99 18.31 14.94
C ASP A 46 -4.44 17.05 15.71
N GLU A 47 -5.02 17.26 16.89
CA GLU A 47 -5.55 16.16 17.71
C GLU A 47 -6.72 15.42 17.02
N SER A 48 -7.46 16.09 16.13
CA SER A 48 -8.52 15.45 15.34
C SER A 48 -7.94 14.48 14.32
N ASP A 49 -6.85 14.85 13.64
CA ASP A 49 -6.11 13.96 12.74
C ASP A 49 -5.58 12.74 13.49
N LYS A 50 -5.02 12.96 14.68
CA LYS A 50 -4.56 11.87 15.56
C LYS A 50 -5.68 10.95 16.00
N ARG A 51 -6.86 11.50 16.34
CA ARG A 51 -8.08 10.73 16.65
C ARG A 51 -8.59 9.96 15.43
N ALA A 52 -8.52 10.54 14.23
CA ALA A 52 -8.90 9.87 12.99
C ALA A 52 -7.99 8.67 12.68
N ALA A 53 -6.66 8.83 12.87
CA ALA A 53 -5.70 7.75 12.77
C ALA A 53 -5.99 6.61 13.76
N GLU A 54 -6.26 6.97 15.01
CA GLU A 54 -6.61 6.00 16.04
C GLU A 54 -7.90 5.24 15.71
N TYR A 55 -8.93 5.95 15.26
CA TYR A 55 -10.21 5.38 14.89
C TYR A 55 -10.08 4.42 13.70
N ALA A 56 -9.36 4.82 12.65
CA ALA A 56 -9.13 4.00 11.47
C ALA A 56 -8.41 2.69 11.83
N PHE A 57 -7.43 2.75 12.72
CA PHE A 57 -6.76 1.56 13.23
C PHE A 57 -7.70 0.66 14.01
N HIS A 58 -8.53 1.22 14.90
CA HIS A 58 -9.54 0.45 15.60
C HIS A 58 -10.51 -0.24 14.62
N CYS A 59 -10.93 0.45 13.56
CA CYS A 59 -11.73 -0.14 12.49
C CYS A 59 -11.01 -1.31 11.80
N ALA A 60 -9.73 -1.15 11.46
CA ALA A 60 -8.94 -2.20 10.79
C ALA A 60 -8.81 -3.48 11.63
N ILE A 61 -8.71 -3.36 12.96
CA ILE A 61 -8.59 -4.51 13.86
C ILE A 61 -9.91 -4.96 14.49
N SER A 62 -11.00 -4.21 14.33
CA SER A 62 -12.29 -4.47 14.99
C SER A 62 -12.86 -5.86 14.68
N LYS A 63 -12.60 -6.36 13.47
CA LYS A 63 -13.03 -7.68 13.00
C LYS A 63 -11.95 -8.76 13.18
N HIS A 64 -10.78 -8.40 13.70
CA HIS A 64 -9.64 -9.31 13.81
C HIS A 64 -9.70 -10.10 15.12
N PRO A 65 -9.39 -11.42 15.14
CA PRO A 65 -9.41 -12.24 16.37
C PRO A 65 -8.50 -11.72 17.50
N CYS A 66 -7.48 -10.93 17.17
CA CYS A 66 -6.56 -10.35 18.13
C CYS A 66 -7.06 -9.05 18.79
N CYS A 67 -8.29 -8.60 18.48
CA CYS A 67 -8.85 -7.34 18.97
C CYS A 67 -8.86 -7.24 20.50
N ARG A 68 -8.75 -8.34 21.26
CA ARG A 68 -8.71 -8.32 22.72
C ARG A 68 -7.34 -7.96 23.32
N ASN A 69 -6.25 -8.03 22.54
CA ASN A 69 -4.87 -7.93 23.05
C ASN A 69 -4.07 -6.87 22.28
N PHE A 70 -4.39 -5.59 22.47
CA PHE A 70 -3.58 -4.50 21.92
C PHE A 70 -3.27 -3.39 22.94
N ASP A 71 -2.03 -2.87 22.87
CA ASP A 71 -1.56 -1.71 23.65
C ASP A 71 -1.60 -0.46 22.76
N VAL A 72 -2.20 0.61 23.27
CA VAL A 72 -2.30 1.90 22.60
C VAL A 72 -1.45 2.92 23.33
N ARG A 73 -0.45 3.45 22.64
CA ARG A 73 0.32 4.59 23.13
C ARG A 73 0.16 5.77 22.19
N ARG A 74 -0.38 6.85 22.72
CA ARG A 74 -0.31 8.17 22.07
C ARG A 74 0.99 8.82 22.49
N VAL A 75 1.72 9.36 21.52
CA VAL A 75 2.98 10.10 21.73
C VAL A 75 2.90 11.40 20.97
N ASP A 76 3.75 12.38 21.27
CA ASP A 76 3.71 13.67 20.57
C ASP A 76 4.11 13.49 19.12
N GLN A 77 5.25 12.83 18.88
CA GLN A 77 5.75 12.48 17.57
C GLN A 77 6.40 11.10 17.64
N VAL A 78 6.22 10.31 16.59
CA VAL A 78 6.98 9.09 16.33
C VAL A 78 8.15 9.48 15.44
N ASP A 79 9.35 9.04 15.81
CA ASP A 79 10.51 9.12 14.92
C ASP A 79 10.23 8.18 13.74
N GLU A 80 9.82 8.76 12.63
CA GLU A 80 9.57 8.03 11.40
C GLU A 80 10.85 8.07 10.58
N ASP A 81 11.41 6.90 10.25
CA ASP A 81 12.52 6.76 9.31
C ASP A 81 12.13 7.21 7.87
N TYR A 82 10.93 7.76 7.68
CA TYR A 82 10.31 8.15 6.43
C TYR A 82 10.01 9.66 6.43
N SER A 83 10.68 10.42 5.57
CA SER A 83 10.32 11.82 5.29
C SER A 83 9.28 11.89 4.17
N PRO A 84 8.11 12.52 4.38
CA PRO A 84 7.11 12.73 3.32
C PRO A 84 7.65 13.43 2.06
N SER A 85 8.76 14.17 2.20
CA SER A 85 9.45 14.88 1.12
C SER A 85 10.05 13.98 0.03
N GLU A 86 10.08 12.66 0.24
CA GLU A 86 10.70 11.69 -0.67
C GLU A 86 9.68 10.89 -1.51
N ILE A 87 8.39 11.22 -1.47
CA ILE A 87 7.45 10.75 -2.49
C ILE A 87 7.78 11.49 -3.78
N GLN A 88 8.71 10.95 -4.56
CA GLN A 88 8.75 11.23 -5.99
C GLN A 88 7.37 10.88 -6.54
N GLU A 89 6.71 11.90 -7.06
CA GLU A 89 5.58 11.85 -7.97
C GLU A 89 5.71 10.61 -8.86
N TRP A 90 4.97 9.54 -8.54
CA TRP A 90 4.69 8.52 -9.53
C TRP A 90 3.73 9.17 -10.50
N ASP A 91 4.30 9.73 -11.58
CA ASP A 91 3.58 10.08 -12.79
C ASP A 91 2.72 8.87 -13.16
N GLN A 92 1.42 8.97 -12.88
CA GLN A 92 0.45 8.06 -13.46
C GLN A 92 0.32 8.49 -14.91
N ASP A 93 1.11 7.85 -15.77
CA ASP A 93 0.89 7.88 -17.20
C ASP A 93 -0.57 7.52 -17.46
N LYS A 94 -1.30 8.57 -17.81
CA LYS A 94 -2.62 8.55 -18.43
C LYS A 94 -2.46 7.83 -19.76
N ASP A 95 -2.74 6.54 -19.82
CA ASP A 95 -3.10 5.91 -21.08
C ASP A 95 -4.21 4.86 -20.94
N SER A 96 -5.38 5.31 -21.37
CA SER A 96 -6.42 4.60 -22.12
C SER A 96 -6.33 3.07 -22.24
N SER A 97 -7.35 2.41 -21.68
CA SER A 97 -8.19 1.38 -22.32
C SER A 97 -7.56 0.54 -23.44
N SER A 98 -7.20 -0.70 -23.13
CA SER A 98 -7.77 -1.87 -23.84
C SER A 98 -7.49 -3.16 -23.09
N GLU A 99 -8.56 -3.93 -22.88
CA GLU A 99 -8.51 -5.30 -22.36
C GLU A 99 -7.67 -6.17 -23.29
N GLN A 100 -6.66 -6.86 -22.77
CA GLN A 100 -5.97 -7.91 -23.52
C GLN A 100 -6.21 -9.27 -22.87
N GLN A 101 -7.22 -9.94 -23.44
CA GLN A 101 -7.47 -11.36 -23.38
C GLN A 101 -6.20 -12.14 -23.80
N TRP A 102 -5.75 -13.06 -22.95
CA TRP A 102 -4.61 -13.94 -23.22
C TRP A 102 -4.85 -14.84 -24.44
N THR A 103 -3.90 -14.85 -25.37
CA THR A 103 -3.71 -15.95 -26.33
C THR A 103 -2.28 -16.51 -26.17
N PRO A 104 -2.08 -17.84 -26.11
CA PRO A 104 -0.75 -18.42 -25.99
C PRO A 104 0.04 -18.30 -27.30
N LYS A 105 1.30 -17.87 -27.18
CA LYS A 105 2.27 -17.71 -28.26
C LYS A 105 2.56 -19.03 -28.99
N LYS A 106 2.51 -19.02 -30.34
CA LYS A 106 3.20 -20.01 -31.18
C LYS A 106 4.56 -19.44 -31.62
N GLN A 107 5.56 -20.33 -31.61
CA GLN A 107 6.97 -20.07 -31.90
C GLN A 107 7.22 -19.80 -33.40
N PRO A 108 8.37 -19.18 -33.76
CA PRO A 108 8.65 -18.80 -35.14
C PRO A 108 9.25 -19.98 -35.92
N GLU A 109 8.62 -20.33 -37.04
CA GLU A 109 9.28 -21.10 -38.11
C GLU A 109 9.69 -20.10 -39.20
N GLU A 110 11.00 -20.06 -39.44
CA GLU A 110 11.66 -19.49 -40.61
C GLU A 110 11.02 -20.01 -41.89
N LEU A 111 10.93 -19.20 -42.94
CA LEU A 111 11.34 -19.59 -44.28
C LEU A 111 11.59 -18.33 -45.12
N GLU A 112 12.78 -18.32 -45.70
CA GLU A 112 13.30 -17.39 -46.70
C GLU A 112 12.36 -17.26 -47.92
N ASN A 113 12.46 -16.16 -48.67
CA ASN A 113 12.89 -16.16 -50.08
C ASN A 113 12.61 -14.80 -50.78
N GLU A 114 13.71 -14.11 -51.04
CA GLU A 114 14.09 -13.37 -52.26
C GLU A 114 13.07 -13.24 -53.41
N SER A 115 12.79 -12.01 -53.86
CA SER A 115 13.18 -11.49 -55.20
C SER A 115 12.34 -10.29 -55.68
N LYS A 116 13.07 -9.20 -55.96
CA LYS A 116 12.97 -8.20 -57.04
C LYS A 116 11.71 -8.19 -57.95
N ASP A 117 11.15 -6.99 -58.15
CA ASP A 117 10.95 -6.37 -59.47
C ASP A 117 10.50 -4.90 -59.27
N SER A 118 11.30 -3.89 -59.66
CA SER A 118 11.05 -2.93 -60.78
C SER A 118 9.60 -2.40 -60.83
N GLY A 119 9.29 -1.10 -60.84
CA GLY A 119 9.91 0.01 -61.53
C GLY A 119 8.81 0.69 -62.37
N GLU A 120 8.53 1.97 -62.08
CA GLU A 120 7.84 2.97 -62.94
C GLU A 120 6.37 2.66 -63.35
N TYR A 121 5.41 3.57 -63.42
CA TYR A 121 5.35 5.01 -63.72
C TYR A 121 4.26 5.70 -62.88
#